data_AF-A0A1H9JWE6-F1
#
_entry.id   AF-A0A1H9JWE6-F1
#
_cell.length_a   1.000
_cell.length_b   1.000
_cell.length_c   1.000
_cell.angle_alpha   90.00
_cell.angle_beta   90.00
_cell.angle_gamma   90.00
#
_symmetry.space_group_name_H-M   'P 1'
#
loop_
_entity.id
_entity.type
_entity.pdbx_description
1 polymer ?
#
loop_
_entity_poly.entity_id
_entity_poly.type
_entity_poly.pdbx_seq_one_letter_code
_entity_poly.pdbx_strand_id
1 'polypeptide(L)'
;MDVVNNNGEKRGKISNLILSSPPDSVLFAIMPVGGFLGIDAKLVTVPVDNFKFKNNKAALDASEEELKEAPVFYYVDPAKNVPNLIGIV
;
A
#
# COMPACT_ATOMS: atom_id res chain seq x y z
N MET A 1 0.48 -6.88 -6.93
CA MET A 1 0.23 -8.18 -6.25
C MET A 1 -1.08 -8.12 -5.50
N ASP A 2 -1.88 -9.19 -5.47
CA ASP A 2 -3.17 -9.20 -4.77
C ASP A 2 -3.01 -9.34 -3.26
N VAL A 3 -3.79 -8.59 -2.49
CA VAL A 3 -3.85 -8.66 -1.02
C VAL A 3 -5.15 -9.34 -0.61
N VAL A 4 -5.05 -10.33 0.28
CA VAL A 4 -6.19 -11.10 0.80
C VAL A 4 -6.21 -11.14 2.31
N ASN A 5 -7.38 -11.36 2.91
CA ASN A 5 -7.49 -11.66 4.34
C ASN A 5 -7.27 -13.17 4.61
N ASN A 6 -7.38 -13.57 5.88
CA ASN A 6 -7.26 -14.96 6.31
C ASN A 6 -8.34 -15.90 5.71
N ASN A 7 -9.48 -15.36 5.27
CA ASN A 7 -10.55 -16.10 4.59
C ASN A 7 -10.32 -16.21 3.07
N GLY A 8 -9.25 -15.61 2.55
CA GLY A 8 -8.95 -15.56 1.11
C GLY A 8 -9.71 -14.49 0.33
N GLU A 9 -10.49 -13.64 1.01
CA GLU A 9 -11.22 -12.53 0.40
C GLU A 9 -10.25 -11.41 0.02
N LYS A 10 -10.47 -10.81 -1.15
CA LYS A 10 -9.60 -9.76 -1.68
C LYS A 10 -9.83 -8.44 -0.93
N ARG A 11 -8.76 -7.87 -0.39
CA ARG A 11 -8.75 -6.56 0.29
C ARG A 11 -8.15 -5.43 -0.55
N GLY A 12 -7.40 -5.77 -1.59
CA GLY A 12 -6.81 -4.77 -2.47
C GLY A 12 -5.64 -5.30 -3.28
N LYS A 13 -4.72 -4.40 -3.61
CA LYS A 13 -3.48 -4.71 -4.33
C LYS A 13 -2.33 -3.88 -3.77
N ILE A 14 -1.16 -4.50 -3.69
CA ILE A 14 0.11 -3.78 -3.52
C ILE A 14 0.47 -3.17 -4.88
N SER A 15 0.58 -1.84 -4.90
CA SER A 15 0.92 -1.06 -6.09
C SER A 15 2.42 -0.80 -6.19
N ASN A 16 3.08 -0.55 -5.06
CA ASN A 16 4.50 -0.24 -5.01
C ASN A 16 5.13 -0.65 -3.66
N LEU A 17 6.46 -0.65 -3.59
CA LEU A 17 7.23 -0.99 -2.39
C LEU A 17 8.19 0.15 -2.04
N ILE A 18 8.38 0.39 -0.75
CA ILE A 18 9.41 1.27 -0.21
C ILE A 18 10.56 0.39 0.28
N LEU A 19 11.74 0.63 -0.26
CA LEU A 19 12.97 -0.07 0.13
C LEU A 19 13.76 0.76 1.13
N SER A 20 14.65 0.11 1.87
CA SER A 20 15.69 0.77 2.65
C SER A 20 16.67 1.54 1.74
N SER A 21 17.48 2.41 2.36
CA SER A 21 18.62 3.05 1.71
C SER A 21 19.87 2.74 2.51
N PRO A 22 20.81 1.90 2.01
CA PRO A 22 20.83 1.25 0.69
C PRO A 22 19.71 0.20 0.51
N PRO A 23 19.31 -0.15 -0.73
CA PRO A 23 18.14 -1.00 -1.02
C PRO A 23 18.41 -2.48 -0.77
N ASP A 24 18.55 -2.84 0.50
CA ASP A 24 18.82 -4.20 0.97
C ASP A 24 17.57 -4.95 1.46
N SER A 25 16.50 -4.21 1.77
CA SER A 25 15.28 -4.74 2.37
C SER A 25 14.06 -3.94 1.95
N VAL A 26 12.91 -4.60 1.98
CA VAL A 26 11.60 -3.95 1.79
C VAL A 26 11.12 -3.50 3.17
N LEU A 27 10.76 -2.22 3.31
CA LEU A 27 10.26 -1.68 4.57
C LEU A 27 8.73 -1.65 4.59
N PHE A 28 8.13 -1.12 3.52
CA PHE A 28 6.68 -0.93 3.43
C PHE A 28 6.14 -1.31 2.07
N ALA A 29 4.91 -1.80 2.05
CA ALA A 29 4.11 -1.92 0.85
C ALA A 29 3.12 -0.75 0.77
N ILE A 30 2.99 -0.17 -0.42
CA ILE A 30 2.00 0.87 -0.72
C ILE A 30 0.76 0.21 -1.30
N MET A 31 -0.39 0.53 -0.72
CA MET A 31 -1.70 0.00 -1.12
C MET A 31 -2.68 1.16 -1.36
N PRO A 32 -3.32 1.23 -2.54
CA PRO A 32 -4.49 2.06 -2.73
C PRO A 32 -5.71 1.44 -2.04
N VAL A 33 -6.42 2.20 -1.22
CA VAL A 33 -7.60 1.77 -0.45
C VAL A 33 -8.72 2.80 -0.64
N GLY A 34 -9.94 2.30 -0.85
CA GLY A 34 -11.11 3.13 -1.12
C GLY A 34 -11.13 3.70 -2.54
N GLY A 35 -12.15 4.52 -2.81
CA GLY A 35 -12.41 5.08 -4.13
C GLY A 35 -13.16 4.12 -5.07
N PHE A 36 -14.23 4.59 -5.69
CA PHE A 36 -14.90 3.85 -6.77
C PHE A 36 -14.11 4.12 -8.07
N LEU A 37 -13.63 3.07 -8.73
CA LEU A 37 -12.91 3.16 -10.01
C LEU A 37 -11.60 3.98 -10.00
N GLY A 38 -10.93 4.12 -8.85
CA GLY A 38 -9.64 4.83 -8.75
C GLY A 38 -9.76 6.34 -8.63
N ILE A 39 -10.98 6.88 -8.59
CA ILE A 39 -11.25 8.26 -8.17
C ILE A 39 -11.34 8.25 -6.64
N ASP A 40 -10.58 9.13 -5.99
CA ASP A 40 -10.56 9.29 -4.53
C ASP A 40 -10.01 8.08 -3.74
N ALA A 41 -9.26 7.20 -4.41
CA ALA A 41 -8.49 6.17 -3.72
C ALA A 41 -7.34 6.83 -2.96
N LYS A 42 -7.26 6.60 -1.65
CA LYS A 42 -6.10 7.03 -0.86
C LYS A 42 -5.02 5.97 -0.89
N LEU A 43 -3.77 6.39 -0.74
CA LEU A 43 -2.65 5.48 -0.59
C LEU A 43 -2.40 5.26 0.89
N VAL A 44 -2.12 4.03 1.29
CA VAL A 44 -1.72 3.67 2.65
C VAL A 44 -0.42 2.88 2.58
N THR A 45 0.41 3.00 3.61
CA THR A 45 1.61 2.19 3.79
C THR A 45 1.37 1.13 4.85
N VAL A 46 1.82 -0.09 4.56
CA VAL A 46 1.74 -1.22 5.48
C VAL A 46 3.14 -1.82 5.62
N PRO A 47 3.68 -2.00 6.83
CA PRO A 47 4.97 -2.66 7.04
C PRO A 47 5.00 -4.02 6.35
N VAL A 48 6.09 -4.35 5.67
CA VAL A 48 6.16 -5.62 4.91
C VAL A 48 6.00 -6.84 5.81
N ASP A 49 6.44 -6.73 7.07
CA ASP A 49 6.38 -7.78 8.09
C ASP A 49 4.96 -8.14 8.51
N ASN A 50 3.99 -7.26 8.25
CA ASN A 50 2.57 -7.54 8.51
C ASN A 50 1.98 -8.48 7.46
N PHE A 51 2.66 -8.70 6.33
CA PHE A 51 2.19 -9.58 5.27
C PHE A 51 2.75 -10.99 5.40
N LYS A 52 1.90 -11.97 5.08
CA LYS A 52 2.33 -13.35 4.82
C LYS A 52 2.24 -13.61 3.33
N PHE A 53 3.38 -13.83 2.68
CA PHE A 53 3.44 -14.08 1.25
C PHE A 53 3.31 -15.57 0.95
N LYS A 54 2.32 -15.96 0.14
CA LYS A 54 2.13 -17.34 -0.33
C LYS A 54 1.39 -17.36 -1.66
N ASN A 55 1.80 -18.26 -2.57
CA ASN A 55 1.11 -18.50 -3.85
C ASN A 55 0.83 -17.19 -4.63
N ASN A 56 1.83 -16.29 -4.71
CA ASN A 56 1.72 -15.00 -5.39
C ASN A 56 0.63 -14.05 -4.83
N LYS A 57 0.24 -14.25 -3.57
CA LYS A 57 -0.66 -13.39 -2.81
C LYS A 57 0.02 -12.91 -1.54
N ALA A 58 -0.37 -11.73 -1.09
CA ALA A 58 0.00 -11.20 0.22
C ALA A 58 -1.21 -11.31 1.14
N ALA A 59 -1.13 -12.11 2.19
CA ALA A 59 -2.16 -12.16 3.22
C ALA A 59 -1.89 -11.08 4.26
N LEU A 60 -2.90 -10.27 4.56
CA LEU A 60 -2.86 -9.20 5.57
C LEU A 60 -4.06 -9.37 6.49
N ASP A 61 -3.80 -9.39 7.79
CA ASP A 61 -4.85 -9.42 8.81
C ASP A 61 -5.27 -8.00 9.17
N ALA A 62 -6.01 -7.39 8.23
CA ALA A 62 -6.61 -6.08 8.40
C ALA A 62 -8.02 -6.08 7.79
N SER A 63 -8.95 -5.44 8.49
CA SER A 63 -10.29 -5.14 7.99
C SER A 63 -10.24 -4.05 6.92
N GLU A 64 -11.30 -3.97 6.12
CA GLU A 64 -11.39 -2.93 5.10
C GLU A 64 -11.53 -1.54 5.74
N GLU A 65 -12.21 -1.47 6.88
CA GLU A 65 -12.40 -0.28 7.71
C GLU A 65 -11.07 0.23 8.26
N GLU A 66 -10.23 -0.64 8.84
CA GLU A 66 -8.90 -0.26 9.33
C GLU A 66 -8.02 0.33 8.22
N LEU A 67 -8.07 -0.28 7.03
CA LEU A 67 -7.34 0.24 5.87
C LEU A 67 -7.91 1.58 5.38
N LYS A 68 -9.23 1.79 5.50
CA LYS A 68 -9.91 3.05 5.18
C LYS A 68 -9.73 4.13 6.25
N GLU A 69 -9.30 3.80 7.45
CA GLU A 69 -8.98 4.76 8.51
C GLU A 69 -7.48 5.04 8.60
N ALA A 70 -6.65 4.15 8.04
CA ALA A 70 -5.19 4.30 8.03
C ALA A 70 -4.73 5.66 7.45
N PRO A 71 -3.65 6.25 7.96
CA PRO A 71 -3.14 7.53 7.48
C PRO A 71 -2.89 7.53 5.97
N VAL A 72 -3.22 8.64 5.31
CA VAL A 72 -2.93 8.83 3.89
C VAL A 72 -1.42 8.99 3.72
N PHE A 73 -0.85 8.17 2.84
CA PHE A 73 0.53 8.28 2.41
C PHE A 73 0.63 9.15 1.16
N TYR A 74 1.40 10.24 1.25
CA TYR A 74 1.69 11.12 0.12
C TYR A 74 3.14 10.91 -0.32
N TYR A 75 3.35 10.74 -1.62
CA TYR A 75 4.68 10.72 -2.21
C TYR A 75 4.68 11.37 -3.59
N VAL A 76 5.81 11.95 -3.97
CA VAL A 76 6.05 12.37 -5.35
C VAL A 76 6.46 11.12 -6.11
N ASP A 77 5.61 10.65 -7.01
CA ASP A 77 5.96 9.59 -7.94
C ASP A 77 6.85 10.21 -9.03
N PRO A 78 8.19 9.97 -9.05
CA PRO A 78 9.08 10.63 -10.00
C PRO A 78 8.80 10.22 -11.45
N ALA A 79 8.08 9.12 -11.68
CA ALA A 79 7.63 8.70 -13.02
C ALA A 79 6.37 9.45 -13.46
N LYS A 80 5.63 10.07 -12.53
CA LYS A 80 4.56 11.01 -12.83
C LYS A 80 5.13 12.41 -12.71
N ASN A 81 5.04 13.20 -13.76
CA ASN A 81 5.50 14.59 -13.75
C ASN A 81 4.52 15.44 -12.91
N VAL A 82 4.51 15.25 -11.58
CA VAL A 82 3.59 15.91 -10.64
C VAL A 82 4.25 17.20 -10.15
N PRO A 83 3.82 18.39 -10.60
CA PRO A 83 4.62 19.61 -10.45
C PRO A 83 4.73 20.15 -9.02
N ASN A 84 4.01 19.61 -8.04
CA ASN A 84 4.01 20.12 -6.66
C ASN A 84 3.50 19.05 -5.70
N LEU A 85 4.35 18.53 -4.82
CA LEU A 85 3.95 17.88 -3.57
C LEU A 85 5.12 17.98 -2.58
N ILE A 86 4.94 18.84 -1.59
CA ILE A 86 5.86 19.06 -0.47
C ILE A 86 5.74 17.85 0.46
N GLY A 87 6.88 17.27 0.83
CA GLY A 87 6.95 16.16 1.77
C GLY A 87 6.41 16.54 3.15
N ILE A 88 5.84 15.55 3.83
CA ILE A 88 5.26 15.70 5.18
C ILE A 88 6.35 16.16 6.15
N VAL A 89 6.06 17.24 6.89
CA VAL A 89 6.76 17.71 8.10
C VAL A 89 6.51 16.78 9.28
#